data_AF-A0A5E4JJC0-F1
#
_entry.id   AF-A0A5E4JJC0-F1
#
_cell.length_a   1.000
_cell.length_b   1.000
_cell.length_c   1.000
_cell.angle_alpha   90.00
_cell.angle_beta   90.00
_cell.angle_gamma   90.00
#
_symmetry.space_group_name_H-M   'P 1'
#
loop_
_entity.id
_entity.type
_entity.pdbx_description
1 polymer ?
#
loop_
_entity_poly.entity_id
_entity_poly.type
_entity_poly.pdbx_seq_one_letter_code
_entity_poly.pdbx_strand_id
1 'polypeptide(L)'
;MKMVLKSSAPARSVPGIKSTQAVSDMMPDRVIGKHVFGNLYGLRLEHLRDRALLEKTVLDAVRLARMHLVELKAWEFGGHKGGISVIALIEESHMVLHTWNEYNYATLDIYTCGEDSDPGVAFKHVVDALGPERHQMFYADRSSE
;
A
#
# COMPACT_ATOMS: atom_id res chain seq x y z
N MET A 1 30.02 -13.18 -67.92
CA MET A 1 31.12 -12.75 -67.03
C MET A 1 31.01 -13.50 -65.72
N LYS A 2 32.08 -14.22 -65.32
CA LYS A 2 32.24 -14.83 -63.99
C LYS A 2 32.46 -13.71 -62.98
N MET A 3 31.77 -13.75 -61.84
CA MET A 3 32.24 -13.06 -60.63
C MET A 3 32.04 -14.00 -59.44
N VAL A 4 33.16 -14.46 -58.91
CA VAL A 4 33.29 -15.34 -57.75
C VAL A 4 33.19 -14.47 -56.51
N LEU A 5 32.22 -14.74 -55.63
CA LEU A 5 32.20 -14.19 -54.27
C LEU A 5 32.55 -15.30 -53.29
N LYS A 6 33.65 -15.05 -52.57
CA LYS A 6 34.27 -15.94 -51.57
C LYS A 6 33.39 -16.06 -50.33
N SER A 7 33.42 -17.23 -49.73
CA SER A 7 32.82 -17.53 -48.42
C SER A 7 33.45 -16.69 -47.31
N SER A 8 32.61 -16.14 -46.43
CA SER A 8 33.00 -15.56 -45.15
C SER A 8 32.58 -16.51 -44.01
N ALA A 9 33.52 -16.78 -43.11
CA ALA A 9 33.42 -17.67 -41.96
C ALA A 9 32.26 -17.32 -40.99
N PRO A 10 31.80 -18.27 -40.14
CA PRO A 10 30.76 -17.99 -39.15
C PRO A 10 31.29 -17.05 -38.07
N ALA A 11 30.48 -16.05 -37.70
CA ALA A 11 30.75 -15.17 -36.58
C ALA A 11 30.92 -15.99 -35.29
N ARG A 12 32.09 -15.85 -34.64
CA ARG A 12 32.34 -16.41 -33.31
C ARG A 12 31.49 -15.65 -32.30
N SER A 13 30.71 -16.37 -31.51
CA SER A 13 30.01 -15.81 -30.36
C SER A 13 31.01 -15.26 -29.34
N VAL A 14 30.78 -14.03 -28.88
CA VAL A 14 31.51 -13.43 -27.76
C VAL A 14 30.91 -14.00 -26.47
N PRO A 15 31.66 -14.74 -25.64
CA PRO A 15 31.17 -15.16 -24.34
C PRO A 15 31.29 -13.99 -23.37
N GLY A 16 30.18 -13.54 -22.77
CA GLY A 16 30.26 -12.65 -21.61
C GLY A 16 29.21 -11.55 -21.40
N ILE A 17 28.07 -11.56 -22.09
CA ILE A 17 26.93 -10.72 -21.66
C ILE A 17 25.89 -11.65 -21.05
N LYS A 18 25.91 -11.78 -19.72
CA LYS A 18 24.80 -12.40 -18.99
C LYS A 18 23.56 -11.52 -19.23
N SER A 19 22.46 -12.16 -19.60
CA SER A 19 21.17 -11.49 -19.77
C SER A 19 20.81 -10.72 -18.50
N THR A 20 20.16 -9.58 -18.66
CA THR A 20 19.55 -8.77 -17.58
C THR A 20 18.60 -9.57 -16.67
N GLN A 21 18.22 -10.78 -17.06
CA GLN A 21 17.49 -11.73 -16.21
C GLN A 21 18.33 -12.22 -15.02
N ALA A 22 19.64 -12.45 -15.21
CA ALA A 22 20.51 -13.08 -14.21
C ALA A 22 20.91 -12.16 -13.03
N VAL A 23 20.62 -10.86 -13.13
CA VAL A 23 20.80 -9.90 -12.01
C VAL A 23 19.56 -9.82 -11.12
N SER A 24 18.39 -10.27 -11.60
CA SER A 24 17.16 -10.36 -10.79
C SER A 24 17.21 -11.50 -9.78
N ASP A 25 17.91 -12.60 -10.11
CA ASP A 25 18.04 -13.81 -9.29
C ASP A 25 19.03 -13.65 -8.10
N MET A 26 19.51 -12.43 -7.83
CA MET A 26 20.50 -12.13 -6.77
C MET A 26 19.96 -11.26 -5.63
N MET A 27 18.66 -10.94 -5.62
CA MET A 27 18.01 -10.35 -4.45
C MET A 27 17.44 -11.49 -3.61
N PRO A 28 17.73 -11.58 -2.30
CA PRO A 28 17.13 -12.62 -1.47
C PRO A 28 15.60 -12.51 -1.49
N ASP A 29 14.91 -13.66 -1.60
CA ASP A 29 13.46 -13.80 -1.38
C ASP A 29 13.15 -13.41 0.08
N ARG A 30 13.08 -12.11 0.34
CA ARG A 30 12.72 -11.54 1.64
C ARG A 30 11.45 -10.74 1.51
N VAL A 31 10.63 -10.81 2.54
CA VAL A 31 9.43 -9.99 2.65
C VAL A 31 9.88 -8.53 2.79
N ILE A 32 9.34 -7.65 1.97
CA ILE A 32 9.54 -6.20 2.10
C ILE A 32 8.26 -5.64 2.69
N GLY A 33 8.30 -5.28 3.97
CA GLY A 33 7.12 -4.84 4.72
C GLY A 33 7.24 -3.38 5.14
N LYS A 34 6.21 -2.58 4.86
CA LYS A 34 6.14 -1.16 5.23
C LYS A 34 4.87 -0.95 6.04
N HIS A 35 4.98 -0.45 7.27
CA HIS A 35 3.81 -0.17 8.11
C HIS A 35 3.79 1.29 8.49
N VAL A 36 2.82 2.02 7.93
CA VAL A 36 2.49 3.38 8.37
C VAL A 36 1.25 3.30 9.24
N PHE A 37 1.32 3.88 10.43
CA PHE A 37 0.18 3.90 11.35
C PHE A 37 0.12 5.22 12.10
N GLY A 38 -1.04 5.53 12.66
CA GLY A 38 -1.22 6.83 13.26
C GLY A 38 -2.57 7.06 13.90
N ASN A 39 -2.66 8.24 14.48
CA ASN A 39 -3.80 8.70 15.26
C ASN A 39 -4.30 10.01 14.66
N LEU A 40 -5.61 10.12 14.45
CA LEU A 40 -6.29 11.29 13.91
C LEU A 40 -7.18 11.90 14.99
N TYR A 41 -7.02 13.19 15.25
CA TYR A 41 -7.68 13.92 16.35
C TYR A 41 -8.50 15.09 15.81
N GLY A 42 -9.62 15.40 16.48
CA GLY A 42 -10.46 16.53 16.11
C GLY A 42 -11.19 16.29 14.79
N LEU A 43 -11.60 15.05 14.54
CA LEU A 43 -12.39 14.71 13.35
C LEU A 43 -13.83 15.20 13.49
N ARG A 44 -14.41 15.64 12.38
CA ARG A 44 -15.81 16.08 12.37
C ARG A 44 -16.75 14.89 12.54
N LEU A 45 -17.73 15.03 13.43
CA LEU A 45 -18.62 13.94 13.82
C LEU A 45 -19.43 13.40 12.62
N GLU A 46 -19.81 14.26 11.67
CA GLU A 46 -20.49 13.86 10.45
C GLU A 46 -19.65 12.92 9.59
N HIS A 47 -18.33 13.09 9.56
CA HIS A 47 -17.43 12.19 8.84
C HIS A 47 -17.25 10.85 9.54
N LEU A 48 -17.17 10.86 10.88
CA LEU A 48 -16.98 9.63 11.67
C LEU A 48 -18.17 8.67 11.62
N ARG A 49 -19.36 9.22 11.36
CA ARG A 49 -20.62 8.48 11.25
C ARG A 49 -21.00 8.13 9.81
N ASP A 50 -20.31 8.68 8.82
CA ASP A 50 -20.58 8.40 7.42
C ASP A 50 -19.81 7.16 6.97
N ARG A 51 -20.48 6.01 7.10
CA ARG A 51 -19.95 4.72 6.64
C ARG A 51 -19.49 4.77 5.18
N ALA A 52 -20.28 5.38 4.29
CA ALA A 52 -20.00 5.39 2.86
C ALA A 52 -18.74 6.22 2.56
N LEU A 53 -18.59 7.37 3.24
CA LEU A 53 -17.36 8.16 3.18
C LEU A 53 -16.15 7.36 3.65
N LEU A 54 -16.24 6.66 4.78
CA LEU A 54 -15.12 5.90 5.33
C LEU A 54 -14.73 4.72 4.45
N GLU A 55 -15.71 3.94 3.96
CA GLU A 55 -15.47 2.84 3.01
C GLU A 55 -14.83 3.36 1.71
N LYS A 56 -15.35 4.47 1.16
CA LYS A 56 -14.78 5.10 -0.05
C LYS A 56 -13.36 5.60 0.18
N THR A 57 -13.11 6.23 1.33
CA THR A 57 -11.78 6.78 1.69
C THR A 57 -10.74 5.67 1.80
N VAL A 58 -11.08 4.55 2.44
CA VAL A 58 -10.19 3.38 2.52
C VAL A 58 -9.96 2.76 1.14
N LEU A 59 -11.03 2.60 0.34
CA LEU A 59 -10.92 2.03 -1.01
C LEU A 59 -10.04 2.88 -1.93
N ASP A 60 -10.19 4.20 -1.90
CA ASP A 60 -9.40 5.12 -2.71
C ASP A 60 -7.94 5.18 -2.22
N ALA A 61 -7.70 5.13 -0.90
CA ALA A 61 -6.35 5.01 -0.35
C ALA A 61 -5.63 3.74 -0.83
N VAL A 62 -6.32 2.59 -0.84
CA VAL A 62 -5.81 1.32 -1.36
C VAL A 62 -5.35 1.46 -2.82
N ARG A 63 -6.18 2.09 -3.66
CA ARG A 63 -5.86 2.33 -5.08
C ARG A 63 -4.68 3.27 -5.27
N LEU A 64 -4.67 4.39 -4.55
CA LEU A 64 -3.62 5.42 -4.68
C LEU A 64 -2.25 4.90 -4.22
N ALA A 65 -2.22 4.05 -3.20
CA ALA A 65 -1.02 3.43 -2.69
C ALA A 65 -0.57 2.18 -3.46
N ARG A 66 -1.22 1.88 -4.62
CA ARG A 66 -0.90 0.73 -5.48
C ARG A 66 -0.98 -0.61 -4.74
N MET A 67 -1.97 -0.74 -3.85
CA MET A 67 -2.22 -1.97 -3.10
C MET A 67 -3.33 -2.79 -3.77
N HIS A 68 -3.20 -4.11 -3.75
CA HIS A 68 -4.16 -5.03 -4.35
C HIS A 68 -5.24 -5.42 -3.34
N LEU A 69 -6.48 -4.97 -3.55
CA LEU A 69 -7.61 -5.27 -2.67
C LEU A 69 -8.09 -6.71 -2.83
N VAL A 70 -8.20 -7.44 -1.72
CA VAL A 70 -8.84 -8.75 -1.63
C VAL A 70 -10.29 -8.61 -1.16
N GLU A 71 -10.51 -7.86 -0.07
CA GLU A 71 -11.84 -7.67 0.50
C GLU A 71 -11.93 -6.34 1.24
N LEU A 72 -13.09 -5.68 1.17
CA LEU A 72 -13.42 -4.50 1.98
C LEU A 72 -14.65 -4.83 2.84
N LYS A 73 -14.54 -4.60 4.15
CA LYS A 73 -15.65 -4.75 5.09
C LYS A 73 -15.69 -3.59 6.08
N ALA A 74 -16.89 -3.20 6.47
CA ALA A 74 -17.09 -2.28 7.57
C ALA A 74 -18.17 -2.75 8.55
N TRP A 75 -17.96 -2.40 9.82
CA TRP A 75 -18.85 -2.69 10.93
C TRP A 75 -19.10 -1.44 11.75
N GLU A 76 -20.35 -1.28 12.20
CA GLU A 76 -20.76 -0.19 13.06
C GLU A 76 -21.00 -0.72 14.48
N PHE A 77 -20.51 0.03 15.46
CA PHE A 77 -20.63 -0.31 16.87
C PHE A 77 -21.31 0.84 17.62
N GLY A 78 -22.26 0.51 18.48
CA GLY A 78 -22.95 1.48 19.34
C GLY A 78 -22.27 1.70 20.71
N GLY A 79 -22.87 2.55 21.53
CA GLY A 79 -22.45 2.82 22.91
C GLY A 79 -21.39 3.91 23.06
N HIS A 80 -20.94 4.14 24.30
CA HIS A 80 -20.00 5.23 24.65
C HIS A 80 -18.62 5.15 23.99
N LYS A 81 -18.26 3.99 23.43
CA LYS A 81 -17.04 3.77 22.64
C LYS A 81 -17.37 3.29 21.23
N GLY A 82 -18.55 3.66 20.73
CA GLY A 82 -19.03 3.32 19.40
C GLY A 82 -18.35 4.12 18.30
N GLY A 83 -18.53 3.64 17.06
CA GLY A 83 -17.88 4.14 15.86
C GLY A 83 -17.94 3.11 14.75
N ILE A 84 -17.11 3.30 13.73
CA ILE A 84 -17.06 2.48 12.53
C ILE A 84 -15.65 1.92 12.39
N SER A 85 -15.57 0.62 12.17
CA SER A 85 -14.34 -0.08 11.80
C SER A 85 -14.42 -0.45 10.33
N VAL A 86 -13.46 0.00 9.53
CA VAL A 86 -13.30 -0.38 8.13
C VAL A 86 -12.00 -1.15 7.97
N ILE A 87 -12.06 -2.32 7.36
CA ILE A 87 -10.90 -3.16 7.06
C ILE A 87 -10.88 -3.41 5.56
N ALA A 88 -9.77 -3.04 4.93
CA ALA A 88 -9.37 -3.53 3.62
C ALA A 88 -8.31 -4.62 3.82
N LEU A 89 -8.70 -5.86 3.52
CA LEU A 89 -7.76 -6.94 3.32
C LEU A 89 -7.11 -6.72 1.95
N ILE A 90 -5.79 -6.59 1.93
CA ILE A 90 -4.99 -6.48 0.72
C ILE A 90 -4.07 -7.70 0.62
N GLU A 91 -3.53 -7.98 -0.56
CA GLU A 91 -2.58 -9.08 -0.72
C GLU A 91 -1.44 -8.96 0.32
N GLU A 92 -1.25 -10.06 1.07
CA GLU A 92 -0.18 -10.26 2.06
C GLU A 92 -0.18 -9.35 3.31
N SER A 93 -1.20 -8.50 3.54
CA SER A 93 -1.20 -7.53 4.65
C SER A 93 -2.60 -6.91 4.95
N HIS A 94 -2.73 -5.61 5.29
CA HIS A 94 -4.03 -4.98 5.58
C HIS A 94 -3.97 -3.44 5.72
N MET A 95 -5.12 -2.80 5.50
CA MET A 95 -5.39 -1.42 5.92
C MET A 95 -6.64 -1.37 6.81
N VAL A 96 -6.55 -0.70 7.96
CA VAL A 96 -7.60 -0.65 8.96
C VAL A 96 -7.82 0.77 9.47
N LEU A 97 -9.07 1.21 9.51
CA LEU A 97 -9.51 2.48 10.07
C LEU A 97 -10.55 2.20 11.17
N HIS A 98 -10.28 2.67 12.38
CA HIS A 98 -11.23 2.59 13.50
C HIS A 98 -11.60 4.00 13.96
N THR A 99 -12.89 4.29 14.10
CA THR A 99 -13.37 5.58 14.61
C THR A 99 -13.99 5.47 16.00
N TRP A 100 -13.96 6.57 16.74
CA TRP A 100 -14.63 6.74 18.03
C TRP A 100 -15.39 8.07 18.05
N ASN A 101 -16.71 7.99 17.86
CA ASN A 101 -17.57 9.14 17.66
C ASN A 101 -17.52 10.14 18.83
N GLU A 102 -17.61 9.65 20.07
CA GLU A 102 -17.63 10.49 21.28
C GLU A 102 -16.29 11.22 21.55
N TYR A 103 -15.23 10.85 20.85
CA TYR A 103 -13.87 11.34 21.08
C TYR A 103 -13.34 12.13 19.88
N ASN A 104 -14.12 12.29 18.81
CA ASN A 104 -13.68 12.92 17.56
C ASN A 104 -12.34 12.34 17.07
N TYR A 105 -12.23 11.02 17.13
CA TYR A 105 -10.94 10.30 17.07
C TYR A 105 -10.99 9.14 16.09
N ALA A 106 -9.85 8.86 15.46
CA ALA A 106 -9.65 7.64 14.71
C ALA A 106 -8.21 7.12 14.79
N THR A 107 -8.03 5.81 14.66
CA THR A 107 -6.73 5.17 14.41
C THR A 107 -6.69 4.62 13.00
N LEU A 108 -5.52 4.69 12.39
CA LEU A 108 -5.28 4.21 11.04
C LEU A 108 -4.02 3.35 11.02
N ASP A 109 -4.15 2.15 10.48
CA ASP A 109 -3.07 1.19 10.28
C ASP A 109 -3.02 0.83 8.79
N ILE A 110 -1.87 1.04 8.15
CA ILE A 110 -1.63 0.71 6.76
C ILE A 110 -0.36 -0.13 6.71
N TYR A 111 -0.55 -1.44 6.77
CA TYR A 111 0.53 -2.40 6.61
C TYR A 111 0.48 -2.94 5.20
N THR A 112 1.58 -2.84 4.47
CA THR A 112 1.69 -3.33 3.10
C THR A 112 2.98 -4.11 2.87
N CYS A 113 2.91 -5.07 1.95
CA CYS A 113 4.05 -5.80 1.43
C CYS A 113 4.37 -5.33 0.00
N GLY A 114 5.62 -5.45 -0.43
CA GLY A 114 6.08 -5.17 -1.80
C GLY A 114 6.80 -3.83 -1.98
N GLU A 115 7.64 -3.76 -3.02
CA GLU A 115 8.47 -2.58 -3.31
C GLU A 115 7.63 -1.40 -3.80
N ASP A 116 6.61 -1.68 -4.60
CA ASP A 116 5.81 -0.67 -5.29
C ASP A 116 4.72 -0.02 -4.44
N SER A 117 4.38 -0.57 -3.28
CA SER A 117 3.35 -0.02 -2.41
C SER A 117 3.84 1.24 -1.67
N ASP A 118 2.96 2.22 -1.54
CA ASP A 118 3.24 3.50 -0.86
C ASP A 118 2.21 3.78 0.25
N PRO A 119 2.41 3.24 1.46
CA PRO A 119 1.48 3.43 2.56
C PRO A 119 1.43 4.89 3.06
N GLY A 120 2.45 5.71 2.75
CA GLY A 120 2.45 7.14 3.06
C GLY A 120 1.43 7.92 2.24
N VAL A 121 1.30 7.60 0.94
CA VAL A 121 0.26 8.18 0.07
C VAL A 121 -1.14 7.81 0.56
N ALA A 122 -1.34 6.54 0.95
CA ALA A 122 -2.61 6.11 1.56
C ALA A 122 -2.92 6.90 2.84
N PHE A 123 -1.95 7.03 3.76
CA PHE A 123 -2.13 7.78 5.00
C PHE A 123 -2.51 9.24 4.74
N LYS A 124 -1.79 9.90 3.82
CA LYS A 124 -2.07 11.28 3.43
C LYS A 124 -3.48 11.42 2.85
N HIS A 125 -3.92 10.50 2.00
CA HIS A 125 -5.27 10.54 1.44
C HIS A 125 -6.35 10.50 2.52
N VAL A 126 -6.20 9.63 3.52
CA VAL A 126 -7.15 9.56 4.64
C VAL A 126 -7.15 10.86 5.46
N VAL A 127 -5.98 11.44 5.72
CA VAL A 127 -5.87 12.74 6.41
C VAL A 127 -6.58 13.84 5.62
N ASP A 128 -6.34 13.93 4.31
CA ASP A 128 -6.95 14.95 3.46
C ASP A 128 -8.49 14.79 3.39
N ALA A 129 -8.97 13.54 3.25
CA ALA A 129 -10.39 13.24 3.14
C ALA A 129 -11.17 13.48 4.44
N LEU A 130 -10.61 13.08 5.58
CA LEU A 130 -11.29 13.17 6.87
C LEU A 130 -11.07 14.51 7.57
N GLY A 131 -9.97 15.21 7.25
CA GLY A 131 -9.66 16.56 7.73
C GLY A 131 -9.55 16.68 9.25
N PRO A 132 -8.68 15.91 9.93
CA PRO A 132 -8.44 16.05 11.36
C PRO A 132 -7.74 17.38 11.68
N GLU A 133 -8.04 17.97 12.84
CA GLU A 133 -7.30 19.13 13.35
C GLU A 133 -5.82 18.83 13.58
N ARG A 134 -5.52 17.59 14.00
CA ARG A 134 -4.14 17.12 14.22
C ARG A 134 -4.05 15.63 13.92
N HIS A 135 -2.91 15.19 13.41
CA HIS A 135 -2.58 13.77 13.28
C HIS A 135 -1.17 13.47 13.78
N GLN A 136 -0.93 12.20 14.09
CA GLN A 136 0.41 11.63 14.29
C GLN A 136 0.59 10.51 13.28
N MET A 137 1.79 10.42 12.70
CA MET A 137 2.16 9.37 11.76
C MET A 137 3.46 8.73 12.23
N PHE A 138 3.49 7.41 12.23
CA PHE A 138 4.63 6.59 12.59
C PHE A 138 4.93 5.63 11.45
N TYR A 139 6.18 5.16 11.41
CA TYR A 139 6.64 4.17 10.44
C TYR A 139 7.36 3.04 11.18
N ALA A 140 7.08 1.82 10.77
CA ALA A 140 7.85 0.64 11.15
C ALA A 140 8.23 -0.14 9.89
N ASP A 141 9.51 -0.52 9.82
CA ASP A 141 9.98 -1.53 8.87
C ASP A 141 9.51 -2.91 9.36
N ARG A 142 8.89 -3.66 8.47
CA ARG A 142 8.33 -5.00 8.70
C ARG A 142 8.93 -6.03 7.77
N SER A 143 10.05 -5.70 7.12
CA SER A 143 10.77 -6.60 6.23
C SER A 143 11.36 -7.77 6.99
N SER A 144 11.45 -8.94 6.36
CA SER A 144 12.18 -10.07 6.93
C SER A 144 13.70 -9.85 6.76
N GLU A 145 14.48 -10.33 7.74
CA GLU A 145 15.95 -10.30 7.72
C GLU A 145 16.54 -11.12 6.57
#